data_AF-B3T736-F1
#
_entry.id   AF-B3T736-F1
#
_cell.length_a   1.000
_cell.length_b   1.000
_cell.length_c   1.000
_cell.angle_alpha   90.00
_cell.angle_beta   90.00
_cell.angle_gamma   90.00
#
_symmetry.space_group_name_H-M   'P 1'
#
loop_
_entity.id
_entity.type
_entity.pdbx_description
1 polymer ?
#
loop_
_entity_poly.entity_id
_entity_poly.type
_entity_poly.pdbx_seq_one_letter_code
_entity_poly.pdbx_strand_id
1 'polypeptide(L)'
;MILPYKDPEKQRQASKEYYQKHRKERLEHNRLYAKKQYDKKTPAEIQEYNQRPEVKERKRKDSQSPKGKLRFRLYRLRPEKKEEHRIESQRYNLKPEVITRRKARLKKPDIIAKRKMWQVGYRPRRSELRKKLYRKPEAKAKRKEHDRKPEVRARQLAGMRRRNQTPEYKTKNRSAALRFYHRQKERIAQEHDEVKIEALTPYSKKMSNSNVPCCVCVKCREKEIKFLTIDHIHGRRLMGHSHSFSGLRLYKWIIKNNFPDGLQVMCHNCNKAKGQAKSCPVHGE
;
A
#
# COMPACT_ATOMS: atom_id res chain seq x y z
N MET A 1 10.79 56.11 -83.42
CA MET A 1 10.52 54.70 -83.06
C MET A 1 9.49 54.68 -81.93
N ILE A 2 8.26 54.28 -82.24
CA ILE A 2 7.17 54.16 -81.25
C ILE A 2 7.39 52.84 -80.51
N LEU A 3 7.63 52.87 -79.20
CA LEU A 3 7.76 51.64 -78.40
C LEU A 3 6.45 50.85 -78.45
N PRO A 4 6.47 49.53 -78.74
CA PRO A 4 5.24 48.76 -78.86
C PRO A 4 4.48 48.72 -77.53
N TYR A 5 3.17 48.99 -77.60
CA TYR A 5 2.25 48.93 -76.47
C TYR A 5 2.24 47.51 -75.90
N LYS A 6 2.83 47.32 -74.71
CA LYS A 6 2.89 46.02 -74.05
C LYS A 6 1.47 45.60 -73.63
N ASP A 7 1.08 44.39 -74.01
CA ASP A 7 -0.18 43.74 -73.61
C ASP A 7 -0.49 43.98 -72.11
N PRO A 8 -1.56 44.74 -71.77
CA PRO A 8 -1.88 45.14 -70.41
C PRO A 8 -2.13 43.97 -69.45
N GLU A 9 -2.57 42.82 -69.96
CA GLU A 9 -2.76 41.63 -69.12
C GLU A 9 -1.43 40.97 -68.77
N LYS A 10 -0.53 40.85 -69.74
CA LYS A 10 0.83 40.34 -69.49
C LYS A 10 1.60 41.24 -68.53
N GLN A 11 1.44 42.56 -68.61
CA GLN A 11 2.00 43.49 -67.62
C GLN A 11 1.40 43.31 -66.23
N ARG A 12 0.08 43.15 -66.11
CA ARG A 12 -0.58 42.90 -64.82
C ARG A 12 -0.11 41.58 -64.20
N GLN A 13 0.04 40.53 -65.00
CA GLN A 13 0.50 39.24 -64.53
C GLN A 13 1.97 39.29 -64.10
N ALA A 14 2.85 39.87 -64.91
CA ALA A 14 4.25 40.08 -64.55
C ALA A 14 4.41 40.94 -63.28
N SER A 15 3.56 41.95 -63.10
CA SER A 15 3.52 42.76 -61.88
C SER A 15 3.06 41.95 -60.66
N LYS A 16 2.04 41.10 -60.79
CA LYS A 16 1.60 40.19 -59.71
C LYS A 16 2.70 39.20 -59.33
N GLU A 17 3.38 38.61 -60.31
CA GLU A 17 4.49 37.67 -60.10
C GLU A 17 5.68 38.37 -59.43
N TYR A 18 6.03 39.58 -59.88
CA TYR A 18 7.02 40.43 -59.22
C TYR A 18 6.64 40.72 -57.76
N TYR A 19 5.39 41.11 -57.52
CA TYR A 19 4.90 41.40 -56.17
C TYR A 19 4.84 40.18 -55.26
N GLN A 20 4.61 38.97 -55.81
CA GLN A 20 4.67 37.71 -55.09
C GLN A 20 6.13 37.31 -54.79
N LYS A 21 7.02 37.40 -55.79
CA LYS A 21 8.45 37.07 -55.68
C LYS A 21 9.14 37.94 -54.63
N HIS A 22 8.89 39.25 -54.65
CA HIS A 22 9.48 40.23 -53.73
C HIS A 22 8.60 40.54 -52.50
N ARG A 23 7.61 39.69 -52.20
CA ARG A 23 6.67 39.92 -51.10
C ARG A 23 7.39 40.00 -49.76
N LYS A 24 8.35 39.11 -49.50
CA LYS A 24 9.10 39.06 -48.23
C LYS A 24 9.95 40.32 -48.04
N GLU A 25 10.75 40.68 -49.05
CA GLU A 25 11.63 41.85 -49.03
C GLU A 25 10.87 43.17 -48.84
N ARG A 26 9.74 43.35 -49.53
CA ARG A 26 8.89 44.53 -49.32
C ARG A 26 8.25 44.56 -47.94
N LEU A 27 7.78 43.40 -47.43
CA LEU A 27 7.22 43.32 -46.07
C LEU A 27 8.29 43.68 -45.04
N GLU A 28 9.54 43.27 -45.25
CA GLU A 28 10.67 43.62 -44.41
C GLU A 28 11.04 45.10 -44.53
N HIS A 29 11.15 45.65 -45.73
CA HIS A 29 11.36 47.08 -45.97
C HIS A 29 10.28 47.93 -45.28
N ASN A 30 9.00 47.58 -45.46
CA ASN A 30 7.89 48.29 -44.83
C ASN A 30 7.93 48.16 -43.30
N ARG A 31 8.32 46.99 -42.77
CA ARG A 31 8.52 46.79 -41.33
C ARG A 31 9.65 47.67 -40.80
N LEU A 32 10.79 47.75 -41.51
CA LEU A 32 11.94 48.58 -41.14
C LEU A 32 11.62 50.08 -41.24
N TYR A 33 10.91 50.50 -42.29
CA TYR A 33 10.45 51.87 -42.45
C TYR A 33 9.45 52.27 -41.36
N ALA A 34 8.45 51.41 -41.08
CA ALA A 34 7.51 51.63 -39.99
C ALA A 34 8.21 51.66 -38.62
N LYS A 35 9.21 50.81 -38.40
CA LYS A 35 10.05 50.81 -37.20
C LYS A 35 10.82 52.13 -37.08
N LYS A 36 11.49 52.61 -38.14
CA LYS A 36 12.17 53.91 -38.17
C LYS A 36 11.22 55.08 -37.86
N GLN A 37 9.98 55.04 -38.33
CA GLN A 37 8.96 56.05 -38.02
C GLN A 37 8.47 55.95 -36.56
N TYR A 38 8.42 54.75 -35.99
CA TYR A 38 8.05 54.50 -34.59
C TYR A 38 9.17 54.90 -33.62
N ASP A 39 10.41 54.60 -33.98
CA ASP A 39 11.62 54.92 -33.21
C ASP A 39 11.87 56.44 -33.11
N LYS A 40 11.26 57.25 -34.01
CA LYS A 40 11.26 58.72 -33.91
C LYS A 40 10.34 59.27 -32.82
N LYS A 41 9.41 58.48 -32.28
CA LYS A 41 8.49 58.90 -31.22
C LYS A 41 9.02 58.47 -29.87
N THR A 42 9.01 59.39 -28.91
CA THR A 42 9.36 59.08 -27.53
C THR A 42 8.30 58.17 -26.89
N PRO A 43 8.66 57.37 -25.87
CA PRO A 43 7.68 56.57 -25.12
C PRO A 43 6.50 57.39 -24.57
N ALA A 44 6.74 58.65 -24.20
CA ALA A 44 5.72 59.58 -23.71
C ALA A 44 4.68 59.94 -24.80
N GLU A 45 5.13 60.28 -26.01
CA GLU A 45 4.24 60.59 -27.15
C GLU A 45 3.41 59.37 -27.57
N ILE A 46 4.00 58.16 -27.50
CA ILE A 46 3.28 56.91 -27.79
C ILE A 46 2.21 56.66 -26.72
N GLN A 47 2.53 56.91 -25.45
CA GLN A 47 1.58 56.79 -24.35
C GLN A 47 0.43 57.77 -24.52
N GLU A 48 0.71 59.04 -24.82
CA GLU A 48 -0.29 60.08 -25.06
C GLU A 48 -1.21 59.72 -26.24
N TYR A 49 -0.65 59.31 -27.38
CA TYR A 49 -1.42 58.83 -28.53
C TYR A 49 -2.33 57.65 -28.18
N ASN A 50 -1.83 56.68 -27.41
CA ASN A 50 -2.60 55.52 -26.98
C ASN A 50 -3.70 55.87 -25.95
N GLN A 51 -3.57 57.02 -25.28
CA GLN A 51 -4.56 57.49 -24.32
C GLN A 51 -5.72 58.24 -24.95
N ARG A 52 -5.58 58.72 -26.20
CA ARG A 52 -6.64 59.42 -26.93
C ARG A 52 -7.91 58.56 -27.04
N PRO A 53 -9.11 59.13 -26.76
CA PRO A 53 -10.36 58.37 -26.68
C PRO A 53 -10.67 57.55 -27.94
N GLU A 54 -10.47 58.12 -29.12
CA GLU A 54 -10.72 57.48 -30.42
C GLU A 54 -9.79 56.28 -30.67
N VAL A 55 -8.54 56.36 -30.19
CA VAL A 55 -7.56 55.27 -30.29
C VAL A 55 -7.91 54.15 -29.33
N LYS A 56 -8.31 54.47 -28.10
CA LYS A 56 -8.78 53.49 -27.10
C LYS A 56 -10.01 52.74 -27.60
N GLU A 57 -11.00 53.46 -28.14
CA GLU A 57 -12.23 52.85 -28.64
C GLU A 57 -11.96 51.93 -29.83
N ARG A 58 -11.12 52.36 -30.79
CA ARG A 58 -10.69 51.54 -31.92
C ARG A 58 -10.02 50.24 -31.47
N LYS A 59 -9.07 50.33 -30.51
CA LYS A 59 -8.40 49.14 -29.94
C LYS A 59 -9.38 48.23 -29.20
N ARG A 60 -10.34 48.79 -28.48
CA ARG A 60 -11.41 48.03 -27.81
C ARG A 60 -12.23 47.25 -28.83
N LYS A 61 -12.73 47.92 -29.88
CA LYS A 61 -13.49 47.30 -31.00
C LYS A 61 -12.68 46.17 -31.68
N ASP A 62 -11.41 46.41 -32.00
CA ASP A 62 -10.54 45.38 -32.59
C ASP A 62 -10.32 44.19 -31.64
N SER A 63 -10.06 44.42 -30.35
CA SER A 63 -9.88 43.35 -29.35
C SER A 63 -11.11 42.46 -29.15
N GLN A 64 -12.31 43.04 -29.31
CA GLN A 64 -13.59 42.34 -29.18
C GLN A 64 -13.99 41.63 -30.47
N SER A 65 -13.45 42.06 -31.62
CA SER A 65 -13.70 41.44 -32.91
C SER A 65 -13.27 39.97 -32.95
N PRO A 66 -13.91 39.10 -33.75
CA PRO A 66 -13.51 37.71 -33.90
C PRO A 66 -12.04 37.54 -34.31
N LYS A 67 -11.57 38.37 -35.25
CA LYS A 67 -10.17 38.37 -35.72
C LYS A 67 -9.20 38.77 -34.60
N GLY A 68 -9.53 39.77 -33.79
CA GLY A 68 -8.71 40.20 -32.65
C GLY A 68 -8.65 39.15 -31.53
N LYS A 69 -9.79 38.54 -31.18
CA LYS A 69 -9.87 37.43 -30.20
C LYS A 69 -9.04 36.23 -30.64
N LEU A 70 -9.11 35.85 -31.92
CA LEU A 70 -8.31 34.75 -32.48
C LEU A 70 -6.82 35.08 -32.44
N ARG A 71 -6.43 36.28 -32.88
CA ARG A 71 -5.04 36.76 -32.84
C ARG A 71 -4.47 36.71 -31.43
N PHE A 72 -5.23 37.13 -30.43
CA PHE A 72 -4.82 37.09 -29.03
C PHE A 72 -4.73 35.67 -28.47
N ARG A 73 -5.65 34.78 -28.84
CA ARG A 73 -5.58 33.35 -28.48
C ARG A 73 -4.32 32.70 -29.06
N LEU A 74 -4.03 32.92 -30.35
CA LEU A 74 -2.81 32.40 -31.00
C LEU A 74 -1.54 32.96 -30.36
N TYR A 75 -1.53 34.25 -29.99
CA TYR A 75 -0.42 34.85 -29.27
C TYR A 75 -0.16 34.18 -27.91
N ARG A 76 -1.21 33.93 -27.10
CA ARG A 76 -1.08 33.20 -25.81
C ARG A 76 -0.64 31.76 -25.98
N LEU A 77 -0.93 31.13 -27.12
CA LEU A 77 -0.58 29.74 -27.37
C LEU A 77 0.89 29.54 -27.76
N ARG A 78 1.62 30.61 -28.09
CA ARG A 78 3.06 30.55 -28.39
C ARG A 78 3.84 29.96 -27.21
N PRO A 79 4.81 29.05 -27.43
CA PRO A 79 5.58 28.41 -26.37
C PRO A 79 6.22 29.43 -25.39
N GLU A 80 6.86 30.47 -25.93
CA GLU A 80 7.47 31.55 -25.14
C GLU A 80 6.47 32.23 -24.20
N LYS A 81 5.28 32.54 -24.69
CA LYS A 81 4.24 33.22 -23.90
C LYS A 81 3.58 32.30 -22.88
N LYS A 82 3.46 31.00 -23.17
CA LYS A 82 3.04 30.00 -22.19
C LYS A 82 4.05 29.88 -21.05
N GLU A 83 5.33 29.88 -21.38
CA GLU A 83 6.41 29.79 -20.40
C GLU A 83 6.48 31.04 -19.52
N GLU A 84 6.43 32.23 -20.13
CA GLU A 84 6.38 33.50 -19.41
C GLU A 84 5.19 33.54 -18.42
N HIS A 85 4.01 33.14 -18.88
CA HIS A 85 2.83 33.06 -18.01
C HIS A 85 2.99 32.04 -16.89
N ARG A 86 3.66 30.91 -17.15
CA ARG A 86 3.95 29.88 -16.12
C ARG A 86 4.85 30.46 -15.03
N ILE A 87 5.94 31.13 -15.41
CA ILE A 87 6.88 31.76 -14.49
C ILE A 87 6.18 32.87 -13.69
N GLU A 88 5.42 33.74 -14.36
CA GLU A 88 4.66 34.81 -13.72
C GLU A 88 3.63 34.24 -12.72
N SER A 89 2.90 33.20 -13.11
CA SER A 89 1.93 32.51 -12.24
C SER A 89 2.63 31.88 -11.03
N GLN A 90 3.79 31.25 -11.21
CA GLN A 90 4.58 30.72 -10.10
C GLN A 90 5.01 31.83 -9.14
N ARG A 91 5.58 32.93 -9.65
CA ARG A 91 5.97 34.11 -8.86
C ARG A 91 4.78 34.69 -8.10
N TYR A 92 3.63 34.85 -8.75
CA TYR A 92 2.40 35.33 -8.11
C TYR A 92 1.92 34.39 -6.99
N ASN A 93 1.91 33.08 -7.23
CA ASN A 93 1.47 32.09 -6.25
C ASN A 93 2.42 31.95 -5.05
N LEU A 94 3.68 32.36 -5.20
CA LEU A 94 4.68 32.39 -4.13
C LEU A 94 4.61 33.68 -3.28
N LYS A 95 3.86 34.70 -3.70
CA LYS A 95 3.69 35.92 -2.89
C LYS A 95 3.07 35.58 -1.53
N PRO A 96 3.63 36.07 -0.40
CA PRO A 96 3.15 35.75 0.94
C PRO A 96 1.65 36.01 1.13
N GLU A 97 1.15 37.16 0.66
CA GLU A 97 -0.27 37.54 0.71
C GLU A 97 -1.19 36.56 -0.03
N VAL A 98 -0.73 36.01 -1.16
CA VAL A 98 -1.51 35.05 -1.95
C VAL A 98 -1.56 33.71 -1.21
N ILE A 99 -0.46 33.30 -0.61
CA ILE A 99 -0.38 32.08 0.21
C ILE A 99 -1.28 32.22 1.45
N THR A 100 -1.22 33.33 2.18
CA THR A 100 -2.05 33.57 3.37
C THR A 100 -3.53 33.59 3.00
N ARG A 101 -3.92 34.32 1.95
CA ARG A 101 -5.29 34.35 1.42
C ARG A 101 -5.78 32.95 1.02
N ARG A 102 -4.94 32.15 0.37
CA ARG A 102 -5.28 30.77 -0.02
C ARG A 102 -5.47 29.88 1.20
N LYS A 103 -4.59 29.97 2.20
CA LYS A 103 -4.72 29.25 3.48
C LYS A 103 -6.01 29.65 4.20
N ALA A 104 -6.31 30.94 4.28
CA ALA A 104 -7.54 31.45 4.90
C ALA A 104 -8.80 30.94 4.18
N ARG A 105 -8.81 30.94 2.84
CA ARG A 105 -9.90 30.34 2.04
C ARG A 105 -10.11 28.86 2.36
N LEU A 106 -9.05 28.08 2.50
CA LEU A 106 -9.14 26.65 2.82
C LEU A 106 -9.67 26.37 4.23
N LYS A 107 -9.60 27.36 5.14
CA LYS A 107 -10.14 27.29 6.50
C LYS A 107 -11.62 27.68 6.58
N LYS A 108 -12.22 28.22 5.52
CA LYS A 108 -13.63 28.61 5.55
C LYS A 108 -14.54 27.37 5.76
N PRO A 109 -15.58 27.46 6.61
CA PRO A 109 -16.43 26.31 6.94
C PRO A 109 -17.10 25.66 5.74
N ASP A 110 -17.57 26.45 4.77
CA ASP A 110 -18.18 26.00 3.52
C ASP A 110 -17.20 25.15 2.67
N ILE A 111 -15.95 25.61 2.55
CA ILE A 111 -14.90 24.91 1.82
C ILE A 111 -14.50 23.61 2.55
N ILE A 112 -14.43 23.64 3.88
CA ILE A 112 -14.16 22.45 4.69
C ILE A 112 -15.31 21.43 4.54
N ALA A 113 -16.56 21.87 4.66
CA ALA A 113 -17.74 21.04 4.50
C ALA A 113 -17.79 20.39 3.10
N LYS A 114 -17.59 21.20 2.05
CA LYS A 114 -17.48 20.70 0.67
C LYS A 114 -16.35 19.68 0.53
N ARG A 115 -15.17 19.92 1.11
CA ARG A 115 -14.04 18.97 1.09
C ARG A 115 -14.37 17.68 1.85
N LYS A 116 -15.08 17.73 2.97
CA LYS A 116 -15.54 16.56 3.73
C LYS A 116 -16.56 15.74 2.93
N MET A 117 -17.56 16.38 2.33
CA MET A 117 -18.53 15.71 1.44
C MET A 117 -17.84 14.98 0.28
N TRP A 118 -16.89 15.65 -0.38
CA TRP A 118 -16.07 15.02 -1.42
C TRP A 118 -15.27 13.82 -0.87
N GLN A 119 -14.75 13.88 0.35
CA GLN A 119 -14.02 12.75 0.93
C GLN A 119 -14.90 11.53 1.20
N VAL A 120 -16.15 11.69 1.63
CA VAL A 120 -17.04 10.57 1.95
C VAL A 120 -17.42 9.77 0.68
N GLY A 121 -17.77 10.45 -0.43
CA GLY A 121 -18.18 9.76 -1.67
C GLY A 121 -17.05 9.43 -2.65
N TYR A 122 -16.05 10.31 -2.81
CA TYR A 122 -15.03 10.17 -3.85
C TYR A 122 -13.79 9.38 -3.40
N ARG A 123 -13.43 9.44 -2.11
CA ARG A 123 -12.23 8.74 -1.59
C ARG A 123 -12.36 7.22 -1.63
N PRO A 124 -13.50 6.60 -1.26
CA PRO A 124 -13.68 5.15 -1.39
C PRO A 124 -13.64 4.71 -2.85
N ARG A 125 -14.41 5.37 -3.73
CA ARG A 125 -14.45 5.09 -5.18
C ARG A 125 -13.06 5.18 -5.83
N ARG A 126 -12.30 6.24 -5.51
CA ARG A 126 -10.92 6.41 -6.01
C ARG A 126 -9.96 5.38 -5.43
N SER A 127 -10.12 5.01 -4.16
CA SER A 127 -9.32 3.96 -3.51
C SER A 127 -9.56 2.61 -4.18
N GLU A 128 -10.82 2.26 -4.45
CA GLU A 128 -11.20 1.05 -5.18
C GLU A 128 -10.67 1.05 -6.60
N LEU A 129 -10.84 2.15 -7.34
CA LEU A 129 -10.28 2.28 -8.68
C LEU A 129 -8.75 2.07 -8.65
N ARG A 130 -8.06 2.67 -7.68
CA ARG A 130 -6.61 2.47 -7.48
C ARG A 130 -6.28 1.01 -7.15
N LYS A 131 -7.07 0.34 -6.30
CA LYS A 131 -6.89 -1.10 -6.00
C LYS A 131 -7.07 -1.94 -7.27
N LYS A 132 -8.10 -1.66 -8.08
CA LYS A 132 -8.34 -2.33 -9.37
C LYS A 132 -7.15 -2.13 -10.31
N LEU A 133 -6.68 -0.90 -10.47
CA LEU A 133 -5.49 -0.58 -11.27
C LEU A 133 -4.23 -1.27 -10.76
N TYR A 134 -4.01 -1.31 -9.44
CA TYR A 134 -2.86 -1.98 -8.83
C TYR A 134 -2.88 -3.50 -9.01
N ARG A 135 -4.07 -4.10 -9.06
CA ARG A 135 -4.27 -5.55 -9.27
C ARG A 135 -4.12 -5.97 -10.73
N LYS A 136 -4.21 -5.06 -11.70
CA LYS A 136 -4.03 -5.38 -13.13
C LYS A 136 -2.71 -6.14 -13.37
N PRO A 137 -2.70 -7.20 -14.19
CA PRO A 137 -1.51 -8.01 -14.44
C PRO A 137 -0.31 -7.19 -14.91
N GLU A 138 -0.52 -6.28 -15.86
CA GLU A 138 0.51 -5.36 -16.39
C GLU A 138 1.11 -4.48 -15.29
N ALA A 139 0.27 -3.89 -14.44
CA ALA A 139 0.74 -3.07 -13.33
C ALA A 139 1.51 -3.90 -12.30
N LYS A 140 1.13 -5.16 -12.09
CA LYS A 140 1.85 -6.11 -11.22
C LYS A 140 3.19 -6.51 -11.82
N ALA A 141 3.25 -6.76 -13.13
CA ALA A 141 4.47 -7.10 -13.85
C ALA A 141 5.48 -5.93 -13.80
N LYS A 142 5.04 -4.71 -14.14
CA LYS A 142 5.87 -3.50 -14.07
C LYS A 142 6.44 -3.25 -12.68
N ARG A 143 5.68 -3.49 -11.62
CA ARG A 143 6.19 -3.39 -10.23
C ARG A 143 7.21 -4.46 -9.91
N LYS A 144 6.95 -5.72 -10.27
CA LYS A 144 7.92 -6.80 -10.05
C LYS A 144 9.22 -6.52 -10.77
N GLU A 145 9.16 -6.01 -12.00
CA GLU A 145 10.34 -5.61 -12.77
C GLU A 145 11.09 -4.45 -12.08
N HIS A 146 10.37 -3.41 -11.64
CA HIS A 146 10.95 -2.33 -10.86
C HIS A 146 11.61 -2.82 -9.55
N ASP A 147 10.95 -3.71 -8.80
CA ASP A 147 11.45 -4.26 -7.53
C ASP A 147 12.64 -5.22 -7.74
N ARG A 148 12.79 -5.81 -8.94
CA ARG A 148 13.95 -6.62 -9.31
C ARG A 148 15.20 -5.79 -9.59
N LYS A 149 15.07 -4.49 -9.88
CA LYS A 149 16.23 -3.62 -10.13
C LYS A 149 17.18 -3.65 -8.91
N PRO A 150 18.49 -3.89 -9.10
CA PRO A 150 19.44 -4.05 -8.01
C PRO A 150 19.42 -2.89 -7.00
N GLU A 151 19.37 -1.66 -7.48
CA GLU A 151 19.30 -0.44 -6.64
C GLU A 151 18.06 -0.41 -5.75
N VAL A 152 16.89 -0.78 -6.30
CA VAL A 152 15.62 -0.80 -5.59
C VAL A 152 15.66 -1.88 -4.52
N ARG A 153 16.14 -3.07 -4.87
CA ARG A 153 16.27 -4.20 -3.93
C ARG A 153 17.27 -3.88 -2.81
N ALA A 154 18.41 -3.28 -3.14
CA ALA A 154 19.40 -2.83 -2.15
C ALA A 154 18.79 -1.81 -1.17
N ARG A 155 18.05 -0.83 -1.69
CA ARG A 155 17.32 0.16 -0.87
C ARG A 155 16.28 -0.50 0.04
N GLN A 156 15.52 -1.46 -0.48
CA GLN A 156 14.51 -2.20 0.29
C GLN A 156 15.15 -3.00 1.43
N LEU A 157 16.24 -3.73 1.15
CA LEU A 157 16.98 -4.49 2.14
C LEU A 157 17.61 -3.58 3.20
N ALA A 158 18.21 -2.46 2.81
CA ALA A 158 18.74 -1.47 3.75
C ALA A 158 17.63 -0.88 4.65
N GLY A 159 16.46 -0.58 4.07
CA GLY A 159 15.28 -0.16 4.81
C GLY A 159 14.78 -1.21 5.82
N MET A 160 14.78 -2.48 5.41
CA MET A 160 14.41 -3.61 6.28
C MET A 160 15.41 -3.80 7.43
N ARG A 161 16.71 -3.77 7.14
CA ARG A 161 17.78 -3.87 8.15
C ARG A 161 17.66 -2.76 9.20
N ARG A 162 17.50 -1.50 8.76
CA ARG A 162 17.30 -0.37 9.67
C ARG A 162 16.06 -0.54 10.54
N ARG A 163 14.93 -0.95 9.95
CA ARG A 163 13.69 -1.21 10.72
C ARG A 163 13.88 -2.33 11.73
N ASN A 164 14.56 -3.42 11.37
CA ASN A 164 14.78 -4.56 12.27
C ASN A 164 15.72 -4.23 13.44
N GLN A 165 16.55 -3.19 13.30
CA GLN A 165 17.42 -2.71 14.37
C GLN A 165 16.69 -1.83 15.38
N THR A 166 15.53 -1.24 15.03
CA THR A 166 14.84 -0.32 15.95
C THR A 166 14.34 -1.07 17.19
N PRO A 167 14.46 -0.46 18.39
CA PRO A 167 13.97 -1.07 19.63
C PRO A 167 12.48 -1.44 19.55
N GLU A 168 11.65 -0.56 18.99
CA GLU A 168 10.21 -0.79 18.79
C GLU A 168 9.92 -2.05 17.95
N TYR A 169 10.66 -2.25 16.85
CA TYR A 169 10.46 -3.44 16.03
C TYR A 169 10.90 -4.71 16.77
N LYS A 170 12.03 -4.65 17.48
CA LYS A 170 12.53 -5.78 18.28
C LYS A 170 11.56 -6.17 19.39
N THR A 171 11.02 -5.22 20.13
CA THR A 171 10.03 -5.49 21.20
C THR A 171 8.74 -6.06 20.62
N LYS A 172 8.24 -5.47 19.51
CA LYS A 172 7.08 -6.01 18.79
C LYS A 172 7.31 -7.45 18.32
N ASN A 173 8.47 -7.73 17.73
CA ASN A 173 8.79 -9.07 17.24
C ASN A 173 8.92 -10.09 18.38
N ARG A 174 9.59 -9.71 19.48
CA ARG A 174 9.68 -10.54 20.70
C ARG A 174 8.29 -10.82 21.29
N SER A 175 7.42 -9.82 21.38
CA SER A 175 6.06 -10.03 21.89
C SER A 175 5.24 -10.94 20.96
N ALA A 176 5.42 -10.83 19.65
CA ALA A 176 4.75 -11.71 18.68
C ALA A 176 5.25 -13.15 18.80
N ALA A 177 6.56 -13.36 18.92
CA ALA A 177 7.16 -14.66 19.16
C ALA A 177 6.65 -15.29 20.48
N LEU A 178 6.56 -14.48 21.54
CA LEU A 178 6.04 -14.94 22.84
C LEU A 178 4.57 -15.36 22.75
N ARG A 179 3.72 -14.55 22.10
CA ARG A 179 2.31 -14.92 21.87
C ARG A 179 2.17 -16.20 21.05
N PHE A 180 3.00 -16.36 20.02
CA PHE A 180 3.03 -17.59 19.23
C PHE A 180 3.43 -18.79 20.09
N TYR A 181 4.47 -18.66 20.90
CA TYR A 181 4.93 -19.71 21.81
C TYR A 181 3.84 -20.13 22.81
N HIS A 182 3.17 -19.19 23.49
CA HIS A 182 2.09 -19.52 24.43
C HIS A 182 0.94 -20.25 23.75
N ARG A 183 0.49 -19.75 22.59
CA ARG A 183 -0.58 -20.41 21.81
C ARG A 183 -0.19 -21.82 21.39
N GLN A 184 1.04 -22.01 20.92
CA GLN A 184 1.52 -23.34 20.53
C GLN A 184 1.63 -24.27 21.74
N LYS A 185 2.13 -23.77 22.87
CA LYS A 185 2.22 -24.53 24.12
C LYS A 185 0.85 -24.99 24.60
N GLU A 186 -0.15 -24.11 24.60
CA GLU A 186 -1.53 -24.44 24.98
C GLU A 186 -2.14 -25.50 24.04
N ARG A 187 -1.98 -25.33 22.73
CA ARG A 187 -2.46 -26.30 21.74
C ARG A 187 -1.82 -27.69 21.94
N ILE A 188 -0.50 -27.74 22.10
CA ILE A 188 0.22 -29.01 22.32
C ILE A 188 -0.21 -29.66 23.63
N ALA A 189 -0.43 -28.88 24.69
CA ALA A 189 -0.92 -29.39 25.97
C ALA A 189 -2.33 -30.01 25.83
N GLN A 190 -3.24 -29.33 25.11
CA GLN A 190 -4.58 -29.85 24.82
C GLN A 190 -4.52 -31.17 24.02
N GLU A 191 -3.74 -31.20 22.93
CA GLU A 191 -3.55 -32.42 22.13
C GLU A 191 -2.96 -33.58 22.96
N HIS A 192 -2.08 -33.28 23.91
CA HIS A 192 -1.53 -34.29 24.81
C HIS A 192 -2.58 -34.83 25.79
N ASP A 193 -3.41 -33.95 26.34
CA ASP A 193 -4.49 -34.32 27.27
C ASP A 193 -5.58 -35.14 26.57
N GLU A 194 -5.97 -34.76 25.35
CA GLU A 194 -6.92 -35.51 24.51
C GLU A 194 -6.44 -36.93 24.23
N VAL A 195 -5.20 -37.08 23.73
CA VAL A 195 -4.59 -38.39 23.45
C VAL A 195 -4.44 -39.21 24.74
N LYS A 196 -4.16 -38.56 25.87
CA LYS A 196 -4.08 -39.23 27.17
C LYS A 196 -5.46 -39.72 27.62
N ILE A 197 -6.50 -38.90 27.53
CA ILE A 197 -7.88 -39.29 27.87
C ILE A 197 -8.33 -40.47 27.00
N GLU A 198 -8.09 -40.40 25.69
CA GLU A 198 -8.39 -41.46 24.73
C GLU A 198 -7.67 -42.77 25.09
N ALA A 199 -6.38 -42.71 25.41
CA ALA A 199 -5.60 -43.90 25.79
C ALA A 199 -6.06 -44.51 27.12
N LEU A 200 -6.45 -43.71 28.12
CA LEU A 200 -6.79 -44.19 29.46
C LEU A 200 -8.23 -44.70 29.59
N THR A 201 -9.18 -44.09 28.86
CA THR A 201 -10.61 -44.35 29.04
C THR A 201 -10.99 -45.84 28.88
N PRO A 202 -10.50 -46.59 27.88
CA PRO A 202 -10.85 -48.00 27.72
C PRO A 202 -10.41 -48.87 28.90
N TYR A 203 -9.24 -48.60 29.47
CA TYR A 203 -8.74 -49.33 30.64
C TYR A 203 -9.54 -49.01 31.90
N SER A 204 -9.89 -47.74 32.13
CA SER A 204 -10.76 -47.37 33.27
C SER A 204 -12.17 -47.96 33.15
N LYS A 205 -12.69 -48.10 31.92
CA LYS A 205 -13.95 -48.81 31.68
C LYS A 205 -13.84 -50.30 32.00
N LYS A 206 -12.75 -50.95 31.56
CA LYS A 206 -12.50 -52.40 31.77
C LYS A 206 -12.27 -52.75 33.24
N MET A 207 -11.57 -51.89 33.99
CA MET A 207 -11.10 -52.20 35.36
C MET A 207 -11.94 -51.56 36.47
N SER A 208 -12.53 -50.39 36.23
CA SER A 208 -13.21 -49.60 37.26
C SER A 208 -14.64 -49.21 36.87
N ASN A 209 -15.14 -49.73 35.74
CA ASN A 209 -16.47 -49.48 35.20
C ASN A 209 -16.83 -47.97 35.09
N SER A 210 -15.83 -47.14 34.78
CA SER A 210 -15.97 -45.68 34.66
C SER A 210 -15.70 -45.23 33.23
N ASN A 211 -16.58 -44.38 32.69
CA ASN A 211 -16.38 -43.72 31.40
C ASN A 211 -15.43 -42.52 31.48
N VAL A 212 -15.01 -42.14 32.69
CA VAL A 212 -13.99 -41.12 32.95
C VAL A 212 -12.71 -41.83 33.39
N PRO A 213 -11.54 -41.48 32.85
CA PRO A 213 -10.27 -42.04 33.32
C PRO A 213 -10.14 -41.88 34.83
N CYS A 214 -9.87 -42.99 35.51
CA CYS A 214 -9.72 -43.02 36.95
C CYS A 214 -8.67 -44.05 37.37
N CYS A 215 -8.06 -43.80 38.52
CA CYS A 215 -7.14 -44.72 39.16
C CYS A 215 -7.88 -46.01 39.56
N VAL A 216 -7.31 -47.16 39.20
CA VAL A 216 -7.82 -48.50 39.54
C VAL A 216 -7.86 -48.78 41.05
N CYS A 217 -7.08 -48.04 41.84
CA CYS A 217 -7.07 -48.17 43.28
C CYS A 217 -8.42 -47.76 43.86
N VAL A 218 -9.13 -48.74 44.45
CA VAL A 218 -10.49 -48.60 44.99
C VAL A 218 -10.60 -47.48 46.03
N LYS A 219 -9.55 -47.28 46.83
CA LYS A 219 -9.50 -46.23 47.88
C LYS A 219 -9.16 -44.83 47.33
N CYS A 220 -8.39 -44.75 46.24
CA CYS A 220 -7.96 -43.47 45.68
C CYS A 220 -8.97 -42.89 44.69
N ARG A 221 -9.34 -43.66 43.66
CA ARG A 221 -10.24 -43.24 42.57
C ARG A 221 -9.97 -41.84 41.99
N GLU A 222 -8.72 -41.36 42.02
CA GLU A 222 -8.33 -40.09 41.42
C GLU A 222 -8.81 -40.04 39.97
N LYS A 223 -9.37 -38.90 39.55
CA LYS A 223 -9.96 -38.69 38.22
C LYS A 223 -9.28 -37.56 37.45
N GLU A 224 -8.50 -36.72 38.12
CA GLU A 224 -7.77 -35.64 37.48
C GLU A 224 -6.70 -36.20 36.55
N ILE A 225 -6.85 -35.95 35.25
CA ILE A 225 -6.01 -36.51 34.18
C ILE A 225 -4.53 -36.23 34.41
N LYS A 226 -4.18 -35.08 34.97
CA LYS A 226 -2.78 -34.69 35.25
C LYS A 226 -2.09 -35.66 36.23
N PHE A 227 -2.83 -36.29 37.13
CA PHE A 227 -2.27 -37.22 38.11
C PHE A 227 -2.29 -38.67 37.65
N LEU A 228 -3.02 -39.00 36.57
CA LEU A 228 -3.12 -40.36 36.05
C LEU A 228 -1.96 -40.73 35.13
N THR A 229 -1.63 -42.00 35.10
CA THR A 229 -0.57 -42.59 34.29
C THR A 229 -0.89 -44.04 33.97
N ILE A 230 -0.18 -44.58 32.96
CA ILE A 230 -0.24 -46.00 32.62
C ILE A 230 0.79 -46.75 33.45
N ASP A 231 0.32 -47.76 34.15
CA ASP A 231 1.14 -48.76 34.82
C ASP A 231 1.12 -50.09 34.03
N HIS A 232 2.23 -50.80 34.11
CA HIS A 232 2.44 -52.11 33.50
C HIS A 232 2.13 -53.19 34.54
N ILE A 233 1.04 -53.94 34.36
CA ILE A 233 0.54 -54.90 35.37
C ILE A 233 1.62 -55.91 35.74
N HIS A 234 2.22 -56.55 34.73
CA HIS A 234 3.28 -57.57 34.88
C HIS A 234 4.70 -57.00 34.75
N GLY A 235 4.85 -55.68 34.85
CA GLY A 235 6.13 -55.00 34.68
C GLY A 235 6.46 -54.69 33.22
N ARG A 236 7.29 -53.66 33.03
CA ARG A 236 7.55 -53.03 31.73
C ARG A 236 8.31 -53.92 30.73
N ARG A 237 9.15 -54.84 31.21
CA ARG A 237 10.02 -55.67 30.35
C ARG A 237 9.23 -56.57 29.40
N LEU A 238 8.05 -57.04 29.82
CA LEU A 238 7.20 -57.93 29.03
C LEU A 238 6.49 -57.23 27.85
N MET A 239 6.42 -55.90 27.86
CA MET A 239 5.80 -55.12 26.77
C MET A 239 6.75 -54.79 25.61
N GLY A 240 8.01 -55.23 25.67
CA GLY A 240 8.95 -55.08 24.56
C GLY A 240 9.40 -53.63 24.28
N HIS A 241 9.17 -52.70 25.19
CA HIS A 241 9.61 -51.30 25.05
C HIS A 241 10.37 -50.79 26.29
N SER A 242 11.33 -49.89 26.07
CA SER A 242 12.22 -49.38 27.13
C SER A 242 11.52 -48.42 28.11
N HIS A 243 12.24 -48.00 29.15
CA HIS A 243 11.80 -46.95 30.08
C HIS A 243 11.71 -45.56 29.42
N SER A 244 12.48 -45.30 28.35
CA SER A 244 12.39 -44.03 27.60
C SER A 244 11.15 -43.95 26.70
N PHE A 245 10.46 -45.07 26.49
CA PHE A 245 9.16 -45.13 25.82
C PHE A 245 8.03 -44.79 26.81
N SER A 246 7.75 -43.50 26.95
CA SER A 246 6.81 -42.97 27.94
C SER A 246 6.04 -41.75 27.41
N GLY A 247 5.07 -41.28 28.18
CA GLY A 247 4.27 -40.09 27.88
C GLY A 247 3.45 -40.23 26.60
N LEU A 248 3.43 -39.19 25.77
CA LEU A 248 2.63 -39.13 24.54
C LEU A 248 2.92 -40.29 23.58
N ARG A 249 4.20 -40.69 23.45
CA ARG A 249 4.58 -41.80 22.55
C ARG A 249 3.94 -43.11 22.97
N LEU A 250 3.87 -43.36 24.27
CA LEU A 250 3.22 -44.54 24.82
C LEU A 250 1.70 -44.49 24.59
N TYR A 251 1.05 -43.35 24.86
CA TYR A 251 -0.40 -43.20 24.63
C TYR A 251 -0.78 -43.39 23.15
N LYS A 252 -0.01 -42.80 22.22
CA LYS A 252 -0.22 -43.02 20.78
C LYS A 252 -0.02 -44.47 20.36
N TRP A 253 0.96 -45.16 20.96
CA TRP A 253 1.18 -46.58 20.70
C TRP A 253 0.03 -47.44 21.23
N ILE A 254 -0.49 -47.16 22.42
CA ILE A 254 -1.66 -47.84 22.98
C ILE A 254 -2.86 -47.75 22.02
N ILE A 255 -3.16 -46.53 21.57
CA ILE A 255 -4.27 -46.28 20.62
C ILE A 255 -4.04 -47.02 19.31
N LYS A 256 -2.82 -46.93 18.75
CA LYS A 256 -2.46 -47.58 17.49
C LYS A 256 -2.51 -49.11 17.54
N ASN A 257 -2.27 -49.71 18.71
CA ASN A 257 -2.27 -51.16 18.90
C ASN A 257 -3.57 -51.68 19.52
N ASN A 258 -4.68 -50.94 19.38
CA ASN A 258 -6.01 -51.34 19.85
C ASN A 258 -6.06 -51.70 21.35
N PHE A 259 -5.39 -50.92 22.19
CA PHE A 259 -5.46 -51.03 23.66
C PHE A 259 -5.02 -52.42 24.18
N PRO A 260 -3.72 -52.77 24.09
CA PRO A 260 -3.23 -54.08 24.49
C PRO A 260 -3.46 -54.36 25.97
N ASP A 261 -3.68 -55.63 26.31
CA ASP A 261 -3.81 -56.10 27.70
C ASP A 261 -2.48 -56.00 28.47
N GLY A 262 -2.53 -56.09 29.80
CA GLY A 262 -1.35 -55.97 30.66
C GLY A 262 -1.00 -54.53 31.06
N LEU A 263 -1.86 -53.55 30.75
CA LEU A 263 -1.78 -52.16 31.19
C LEU A 263 -2.95 -51.81 32.12
N GLN A 264 -2.70 -50.89 33.06
CA GLN A 264 -3.73 -50.37 33.96
C GLN A 264 -3.57 -48.86 34.21
N VAL A 265 -4.67 -48.20 34.56
CA VAL A 265 -4.66 -46.76 34.90
C VAL A 265 -4.42 -46.60 36.39
N MET A 266 -3.37 -45.89 36.76
CA MET A 266 -3.03 -45.57 38.15
C MET A 266 -2.72 -44.08 38.29
N CYS A 267 -2.91 -43.51 39.48
CA CYS A 267 -2.32 -42.19 39.75
C CYS A 267 -0.81 -42.33 40.00
N HIS A 268 -0.05 -41.25 39.84
CA HIS A 268 1.41 -41.24 40.03
C HIS A 268 1.83 -41.78 41.41
N ASN A 269 1.07 -41.47 42.46
CA ASN A 269 1.36 -41.91 43.82
C ASN A 269 1.14 -43.43 43.98
N CYS A 270 0.02 -43.95 43.50
CA CYS A 270 -0.26 -45.40 43.54
C CYS A 270 0.72 -46.19 42.66
N ASN A 271 1.05 -45.69 41.47
CA ASN A 271 2.02 -46.33 40.58
C ASN A 271 3.41 -46.39 41.24
N LYS A 272 3.86 -45.27 41.82
CA LYS A 272 5.14 -45.23 42.53
C LYS A 272 5.17 -46.22 43.70
N ALA A 273 4.09 -46.28 44.46
CA ALA A 273 3.96 -47.17 45.60
C ALA A 273 4.02 -48.63 45.20
N LYS A 274 3.31 -49.04 44.15
CA LYS A 274 3.37 -50.42 43.61
C LYS A 274 4.82 -50.88 43.34
N GLY A 275 5.69 -49.96 42.93
CA GLY A 275 7.11 -50.25 42.70
C GLY A 275 7.98 -50.32 43.97
N GLN A 276 7.49 -49.87 45.13
CA GLN A 276 8.25 -49.75 46.39
C GLN A 276 7.67 -50.59 47.54
N ALA A 277 6.34 -50.70 47.64
CA ALA A 277 5.59 -51.43 48.67
C ALA A 277 4.32 -52.06 48.06
N LYS A 278 3.83 -53.16 48.62
CA LYS A 278 2.65 -53.89 48.08
C LYS A 278 1.31 -53.15 48.27
N SER A 279 1.27 -51.99 48.94
CA SER A 279 0.05 -51.22 49.24
C SER A 279 0.18 -49.73 48.89
N CYS A 280 -0.97 -49.05 48.71
CA CYS A 280 -1.04 -47.63 48.37
C CYS A 280 -0.61 -46.75 49.54
N PRO A 281 0.32 -45.79 49.38
CA PRO A 281 0.91 -45.05 50.50
C PRO A 281 -0.02 -43.95 51.01
N VAL A 282 -1.07 -43.64 50.25
CA VAL A 282 -2.08 -42.64 50.58
C VAL A 282 -3.26 -43.27 51.32
N HIS A 283 -3.50 -44.58 51.18
CA HIS A 283 -4.72 -45.21 51.70
C HIS A 283 -4.51 -46.51 52.51
N GLY A 284 -3.26 -46.94 52.73
CA GLY A 284 -2.93 -48.12 53.54
C GLY A 284 -3.52 -49.43 53.01
N GLU A 285 -3.24 -50.55 53.69
CA GLU A 285 -3.81 -51.88 53.40
C GLU A 285 -5.34 -51.87 53.44
#